data_AF-A0AAD5GI12-F1
#
_entry.id   AF-A0AAD5GI12-F1
#
_cell.length_a   1.000
_cell.length_b   1.000
_cell.length_c   1.000
_cell.angle_alpha   90.00
_cell.angle_beta   90.00
_cell.angle_gamma   90.00
#
_symmetry.space_group_name_H-M   'P 1'
#
loop_
_entity.id
_entity.type
_entity.pdbx_description
1 polymer ?
#
loop_
_entity_poly.entity_id
_entity_poly.type
_entity_poly.pdbx_seq_one_letter_code
_entity_poly.pdbx_strand_id
1 'polypeptide(L)'
;EILSEKIVRTKENVERRQGQTSEEIVAEMEDEEVVDMEVDDEEHQIYNPLNFPMGFDGKPISVWLYKLHGLGQVFECEICGNHSYRGRKAYEQHFNEFRHLYGMHRLGIPNSKSFYEITLIEEARRLWEKIKDTQEANKWNSDLDEEFEDEEGN
;
A
#
# COMPACT_ATOMS: atom_id res chain seq x y z
N GLU A 1 24.33 -27.65 32.28
CA GLU A 1 25.41 -28.11 31.39
C GLU A 1 24.83 -28.52 30.02
N ILE A 2 24.22 -27.57 29.29
CA ILE A 2 23.52 -27.86 28.01
C ILE A 2 24.29 -27.27 26.82
N LEU A 3 25.20 -26.33 27.09
CA LEU A 3 25.96 -25.60 26.07
C LEU A 3 27.47 -25.85 26.16
N SER A 4 27.92 -26.74 27.05
CA SER A 4 29.35 -27.05 27.22
C SER A 4 29.99 -27.50 25.91
N GLU A 5 29.32 -28.38 25.18
CA GLU A 5 29.75 -28.86 23.86
C GLU A 5 29.87 -27.72 22.82
N LYS A 6 28.86 -26.83 22.75
CA LYS A 6 28.89 -25.68 21.85
C LYS A 6 30.00 -24.71 22.21
N ILE A 7 30.24 -24.47 23.50
CA ILE A 7 31.29 -23.59 23.99
C ILE A 7 32.67 -24.13 23.61
N VAL A 8 32.90 -25.44 23.82
CA VAL A 8 34.15 -26.11 23.41
C VAL A 8 34.37 -25.97 21.91
N ARG A 9 33.34 -26.28 21.10
CA ARG A 9 33.41 -26.19 19.64
C ARG A 9 33.71 -24.76 19.16
N THR A 10 33.08 -23.74 19.75
CA THR A 10 33.36 -22.34 19.39
C THR A 10 34.77 -21.91 19.77
N LYS A 11 35.29 -22.43 20.88
CA LYS A 11 36.65 -22.13 21.33
C LYS A 11 37.69 -22.74 20.40
N GLU A 12 37.54 -24.01 20.04
CA GLU A 12 38.40 -24.70 19.08
C GLU A 12 38.39 -24.00 17.71
N ASN A 13 37.22 -23.52 17.27
CA ASN A 13 37.10 -22.79 16.01
C ASN A 13 37.85 -21.45 16.04
N VAL A 14 37.82 -20.73 17.16
CA VAL A 14 38.55 -19.47 17.33
C VAL A 14 40.06 -19.71 17.36
N GLU A 15 40.53 -20.74 18.08
CA GLU A 15 41.95 -21.10 18.13
C GLU A 15 42.47 -21.54 16.76
N ARG A 16 41.67 -22.28 16.00
CA ARG A 16 41.96 -22.67 14.61
C ARG A 16 42.13 -21.44 13.70
N ARG A 17 41.19 -20.48 13.74
CA ARG A 17 41.24 -19.26 12.92
C ARG A 17 42.39 -18.32 13.26
N GLN A 18 42.89 -18.33 14.51
CA GLN A 18 44.05 -17.52 14.91
C GLN A 18 45.36 -17.95 14.24
N GLY A 19 45.47 -19.21 13.81
CA GLY A 19 46.67 -19.74 13.15
C GLY A 19 46.66 -19.67 11.62
N GLN A 20 45.57 -19.22 11.02
CA GLN A 20 45.39 -19.23 9.56
C GLN A 20 45.96 -18.00 8.88
N THR A 21 46.38 -18.19 7.63
CA THR A 21 46.81 -17.10 6.74
C THR A 21 45.58 -16.39 6.14
N SER A 22 45.76 -15.17 5.62
CA SER A 22 44.65 -14.39 5.04
C SER A 22 43.96 -15.09 3.87
N GLU A 23 44.71 -15.84 3.05
CA GLU A 23 44.16 -16.56 1.90
C GLU A 23 43.28 -17.74 2.35
N GLU A 24 43.68 -18.46 3.39
CA GLU A 24 42.90 -19.57 3.97
C GLU A 24 41.62 -19.08 4.65
N ILE A 25 41.65 -17.90 5.30
CA ILE A 25 40.47 -17.29 5.92
C ILE A 25 39.43 -16.88 4.87
N VAL A 26 39.89 -16.33 3.74
CA VAL A 26 39.00 -15.93 2.64
C VAL A 26 38.37 -17.16 1.98
N ALA A 27 39.15 -18.21 1.72
CA ALA A 27 38.63 -19.45 1.15
C ALA A 27 37.58 -20.12 2.06
N GLU A 28 37.80 -20.17 3.38
CA GLU A 28 36.79 -20.69 4.32
C GLU A 28 35.53 -19.82 4.38
N MET A 29 35.65 -18.49 4.25
CA MET A 29 34.48 -17.60 4.20
C MET A 29 33.70 -17.76 2.90
N GLU A 30 34.40 -17.94 1.77
CA GLU A 30 33.76 -18.23 0.49
C GLU A 30 33.00 -19.55 0.57
N ASP A 31 33.61 -20.63 1.10
CA ASP A 31 32.97 -21.93 1.30
C ASP A 31 31.76 -21.86 2.27
N GLU A 32 31.84 -21.09 3.37
CA GLU A 32 30.72 -20.85 4.28
C GLU A 32 29.58 -20.04 3.62
N GLU A 33 29.90 -19.04 2.79
CA GLU A 33 28.90 -18.25 2.04
C GLU A 33 28.17 -19.08 0.97
N VAL A 34 28.84 -20.04 0.30
CA VAL A 34 28.15 -20.91 -0.68
C VAL A 34 27.12 -21.82 -0.02
N VAL A 35 27.39 -22.28 1.21
CA VAL A 35 26.45 -23.13 1.97
C VAL A 35 25.22 -22.34 2.44
N ASP A 36 25.34 -21.02 2.67
CA ASP A 36 24.20 -20.13 2.98
C ASP A 36 23.39 -19.74 1.72
N MET A 37 24.01 -19.79 0.54
CA MET A 37 23.34 -19.54 -0.75
C MET A 37 22.61 -20.76 -1.34
N GLU A 38 22.96 -21.99 -0.95
CA GLU A 38 22.26 -23.22 -1.38
C GLU A 38 21.02 -23.56 -0.53
N VAL A 39 20.59 -22.66 0.37
CA VAL A 39 19.32 -22.80 1.09
C VAL A 39 18.16 -22.22 0.26
N ASP A 40 17.79 -23.00 -0.75
CA ASP A 40 16.46 -23.18 -1.33
C ASP A 40 15.55 -21.94 -1.48
N ASP A 41 15.46 -21.51 -2.75
CA ASP A 41 14.52 -20.54 -3.34
C ASP A 41 13.08 -21.09 -3.41
N GLU A 42 12.64 -21.80 -2.37
CA GLU A 42 11.24 -22.16 -2.15
C GLU A 42 10.66 -21.22 -1.09
N GLU A 43 9.96 -20.20 -1.58
CA GLU A 43 8.86 -19.54 -0.88
C GLU A 43 9.06 -19.39 0.64
N HIS A 44 10.12 -18.69 1.06
CA HIS A 44 10.24 -18.19 2.42
C HIS A 44 9.18 -17.09 2.61
N GLN A 45 7.90 -17.51 2.66
CA GLN A 45 6.89 -16.85 3.46
C GLN A 45 7.48 -16.78 4.86
N ILE A 46 8.17 -15.68 5.17
CA ILE A 46 8.68 -15.38 6.49
C ILE A 46 7.49 -15.60 7.41
N TYR A 47 7.50 -16.72 8.14
CA TYR A 47 6.41 -17.10 9.01
C TYR A 47 6.38 -16.02 10.09
N ASN A 48 5.45 -15.08 9.92
CA ASN A 48 5.22 -14.03 10.87
C ASN A 48 4.15 -14.55 11.82
N PRO A 49 4.53 -15.10 13.00
CA PRO A 49 3.58 -15.65 13.95
C PRO A 49 2.55 -14.62 14.45
N LEU A 50 2.76 -13.32 14.17
CA LEU A 50 1.87 -12.21 14.51
C LEU A 50 1.24 -11.52 13.29
N ASN A 51 1.47 -12.01 12.07
CA ASN A 51 0.88 -11.52 10.81
C ASN A 51 0.92 -9.99 10.61
N PHE A 52 1.98 -9.33 11.09
CA PHE A 52 2.26 -7.93 10.79
C PHE A 52 2.73 -7.75 9.34
N PRO A 53 2.22 -6.74 8.61
CA PRO A 53 2.74 -6.42 7.28
C PRO A 53 4.23 -6.09 7.33
N MET A 54 5.01 -6.69 6.43
CA MET A 54 6.41 -6.33 6.23
C MET A 54 6.52 -4.89 5.71
N GLY A 55 7.53 -4.17 6.17
CA GLY A 55 7.82 -2.84 5.67
C GLY A 55 8.42 -2.87 4.27
N PHE A 56 8.60 -1.69 3.67
CA PHE A 56 9.28 -1.54 2.38
C PHE A 56 10.75 -2.02 2.39
N ASP A 57 11.34 -2.19 3.58
CA ASP A 57 12.71 -2.69 3.81
C ASP A 57 12.76 -4.22 4.04
N GLY A 58 11.64 -4.94 3.83
CA GLY A 58 11.53 -6.39 4.09
C GLY A 58 11.56 -6.79 5.58
N LYS A 59 11.85 -5.85 6.49
CA LYS A 59 11.84 -6.05 7.94
C LYS A 59 10.44 -5.90 8.54
N PRO A 60 10.11 -6.63 9.62
CA PRO A 60 8.84 -6.46 10.32
C PRO A 60 8.72 -5.04 10.88
N ILE A 61 7.61 -4.36 10.55
CA ILE A 61 7.29 -3.03 11.06
C ILE A 61 7.14 -3.11 12.58
N SER A 62 7.74 -2.18 13.31
CA SER A 62 7.59 -2.12 14.76
C SER A 62 6.13 -1.88 15.17
N VAL A 63 5.71 -2.47 16.29
CA VAL A 63 4.30 -2.42 16.77
C VAL A 63 3.82 -0.98 17.01
N TRP A 64 4.70 -0.08 17.45
CA TRP A 64 4.36 1.32 17.69
C TRP A 64 4.18 2.09 16.37
N LEU A 65 4.99 1.81 15.35
CA LEU A 65 4.89 2.44 14.03
C LEU A 65 3.60 2.00 13.33
N TYR A 66 3.24 0.74 13.49
CA TYR A 66 1.96 0.18 13.01
C TYR A 66 0.76 0.91 13.63
N LYS A 67 0.77 1.13 14.95
CA LYS A 67 -0.29 1.86 15.65
C LYS A 67 -0.31 3.34 15.29
N LEU A 68 0.85 3.97 15.18
CA LEU A 68 0.98 5.40 14.86
C LEU A 68 0.44 5.72 13.45
N HIS A 69 0.78 4.91 12.46
CA HIS A 69 0.34 5.12 11.08
C HIS A 69 -1.05 4.52 10.77
N GLY A 70 -1.72 3.95 11.77
CA GLY A 70 -3.07 3.38 11.60
C GLY A 70 -3.13 2.20 10.64
N LEU A 71 -2.01 1.50 10.42
CA LEU A 71 -1.89 0.36 9.48
C LEU A 71 -2.78 -0.84 9.85
N GLY A 72 -3.36 -0.86 11.05
CA GLY A 72 -4.31 -1.87 11.50
C GLY A 72 -5.75 -1.66 11.12
N GLN A 73 -6.09 -0.51 10.53
CA GLN A 73 -7.41 -0.31 9.94
C GLN A 73 -7.37 -0.78 8.49
N VAL A 74 -8.29 -1.68 8.13
CA VAL A 74 -8.48 -2.14 6.76
C VAL A 74 -9.68 -1.41 6.19
N PHE A 75 -9.50 -0.80 5.02
CA PHE A 75 -10.55 -0.12 4.27
C PHE A 75 -10.76 -0.86 2.95
N GLU A 76 -12.01 -1.17 2.62
CA GLU A 76 -12.34 -1.87 1.38
C GLU A 76 -12.97 -0.89 0.39
N CYS A 77 -12.62 -1.02 -0.89
CA CYS A 77 -13.16 -0.19 -1.96
C CYS A 77 -13.82 -1.06 -3.04
N GLU A 78 -15.14 -0.96 -3.18
CA GLU A 78 -15.94 -1.74 -4.13
C GLU A 78 -15.64 -1.32 -5.58
N ILE A 79 -15.48 -0.02 -5.82
CA ILE A 79 -15.12 0.55 -7.15
C ILE A 79 -13.80 -0.03 -7.68
N CYS A 80 -12.87 -0.39 -6.77
CA CYS A 80 -11.60 -1.04 -7.10
C CYS A 80 -11.67 -2.57 -7.22
N GLY A 81 -12.86 -3.17 -7.14
CA GLY A 81 -13.07 -4.62 -7.14
C GLY A 81 -12.87 -5.25 -5.76
N ASN A 82 -13.40 -4.62 -4.70
CA ASN A 82 -13.24 -5.04 -3.29
C ASN A 82 -11.77 -5.16 -2.85
N HIS A 83 -10.93 -4.26 -3.36
CA HIS A 83 -9.54 -4.22 -2.95
C HIS A 83 -9.41 -3.63 -1.54
N SER A 84 -8.67 -4.31 -0.67
CA SER A 84 -8.41 -3.88 0.70
C SER A 84 -7.17 -3.01 0.80
N TYR A 85 -7.29 -1.82 1.36
CA TYR A 85 -6.21 -0.89 1.64
C TYR A 85 -5.94 -0.85 3.15
N ARG A 86 -4.67 -0.96 3.54
CA ARG A 86 -4.26 -0.92 4.95
C ARG A 86 -3.83 0.49 5.34
N GLY A 87 -4.52 1.04 6.33
CA GLY A 87 -4.29 2.37 6.87
C GLY A 87 -4.89 3.50 6.03
N ARG A 88 -5.20 4.60 6.72
CA ARG A 88 -5.88 5.76 6.13
C ARG A 88 -5.07 6.43 5.02
N LYS A 89 -3.75 6.52 5.15
CA LYS A 89 -2.88 7.15 4.13
C LYS A 89 -2.93 6.42 2.78
N ALA A 90 -2.81 5.09 2.79
CA ALA A 90 -2.90 4.29 1.57
C ALA A 90 -4.32 4.40 0.97
N TYR A 91 -5.32 4.40 1.83
CA TYR A 91 -6.71 4.63 1.43
C TYR A 91 -6.98 6.05 0.90
N GLU A 92 -6.29 7.09 1.31
CA GLU A 92 -6.49 8.42 0.68
C GLU A 92 -5.75 8.51 -0.65
N GLN A 93 -4.59 7.88 -0.75
CA GLN A 93 -3.80 7.84 -1.97
C GLN A 93 -4.49 7.06 -3.10
N HIS A 94 -5.24 6.00 -2.78
CA HIS A 94 -5.84 5.14 -3.80
C HIS A 94 -6.85 5.84 -4.71
N PHE A 95 -7.49 6.92 -4.25
CA PHE A 95 -8.42 7.70 -5.09
C PHE A 95 -7.73 8.30 -6.33
N ASN A 96 -6.41 8.50 -6.28
CA ASN A 96 -5.62 9.00 -7.42
C ASN A 96 -4.90 7.88 -8.18
N GLU A 97 -5.01 6.63 -7.74
CA GLU A 97 -4.38 5.51 -8.42
C GLU A 97 -5.13 5.15 -9.69
N PHE A 98 -4.39 4.61 -10.67
CA PHE A 98 -4.96 4.19 -11.95
C PHE A 98 -6.14 3.21 -11.79
N ARG A 99 -6.06 2.31 -10.79
CA ARG A 99 -7.12 1.32 -10.53
C ARG A 99 -8.47 1.98 -10.20
N HIS A 100 -8.45 2.97 -9.32
CA HIS A 100 -9.67 3.68 -8.91
C HIS A 100 -10.16 4.61 -10.03
N LEU A 101 -9.24 5.32 -10.69
CA LEU A 101 -9.53 6.14 -11.86
C LEU A 101 -10.21 5.33 -12.97
N TYR A 102 -9.69 4.13 -13.25
CA TYR A 102 -10.26 3.22 -14.24
C TYR A 102 -11.64 2.69 -13.82
N GLY A 103 -11.83 2.37 -12.53
CA GLY A 103 -13.12 2.00 -11.96
C GLY A 103 -14.18 3.10 -12.16
N MET A 104 -13.84 4.33 -11.79
CA MET A 104 -14.70 5.51 -12.00
C MET A 104 -15.00 5.76 -13.49
N HIS A 105 -13.98 5.65 -14.34
CA HIS A 105 -14.14 5.80 -15.79
C HIS A 105 -15.12 4.76 -16.38
N ARG A 106 -15.07 3.50 -15.92
CA ARG A 106 -16.01 2.45 -16.36
C ARG A 106 -17.44 2.71 -15.88
N LEU A 107 -17.61 3.41 -14.77
CA LEU A 107 -18.93 3.87 -14.29
C LEU A 107 -19.44 5.11 -15.03
N GLY A 108 -18.60 5.78 -15.84
CA GLY A 108 -18.95 7.02 -16.53
C GLY A 108 -19.00 8.24 -15.59
N ILE A 109 -18.37 8.15 -14.42
CA ILE A 109 -18.34 9.23 -13.42
C ILE A 109 -16.96 9.89 -13.47
N PRO A 110 -16.86 11.23 -13.55
CA PRO A 110 -15.57 11.91 -13.48
C PRO A 110 -14.99 11.79 -12.07
N ASN A 111 -13.72 11.40 -11.96
CA ASN A 111 -13.02 11.33 -10.67
C ASN A 111 -12.65 12.74 -10.17
N SER A 112 -13.58 13.40 -9.49
CA SER A 112 -13.39 14.69 -8.83
C SER A 112 -13.21 14.52 -7.33
N LYS A 113 -12.69 15.55 -6.65
CA LYS A 113 -12.55 15.56 -5.18
C LYS A 113 -13.88 15.38 -4.44
N SER A 114 -15.01 15.64 -5.08
CA SER A 114 -16.35 15.43 -4.52
C SER A 114 -16.68 13.95 -4.29
N PHE A 115 -15.97 13.04 -4.97
CA PHE A 115 -16.15 11.59 -4.84
C PHE A 115 -15.13 10.93 -3.91
N TYR A 116 -14.28 11.72 -3.23
CA TYR A 116 -13.36 11.16 -2.25
C TYR A 116 -14.16 10.58 -1.07
N GLU A 117 -13.65 9.49 -0.50
CA GLU A 117 -14.29 8.67 0.54
C GLU A 117 -15.48 7.80 0.09
N ILE A 118 -15.90 7.90 -1.18
CA ILE A 118 -16.96 7.04 -1.71
C ILE A 118 -16.36 5.73 -2.23
N THR A 119 -16.78 4.62 -1.63
CA THR A 119 -16.30 3.28 -1.97
C THR A 119 -17.33 2.42 -2.66
N LEU A 120 -18.61 2.64 -2.36
CA LEU A 120 -19.73 1.88 -2.87
C LEU A 120 -20.15 2.38 -4.26
N ILE A 121 -20.43 1.45 -5.17
CA ILE A 121 -20.81 1.78 -6.54
C ILE A 121 -22.18 2.48 -6.59
N GLU A 122 -23.13 2.00 -5.79
CA GLU A 122 -24.48 2.57 -5.71
C GLU A 122 -24.47 4.01 -5.19
N GLU A 123 -23.63 4.28 -4.18
CA GLU A 123 -23.50 5.61 -3.60
C GLU A 123 -22.87 6.60 -4.58
N ALA A 124 -21.83 6.18 -5.30
CA ALA A 124 -21.20 7.01 -6.34
C ALA A 124 -22.19 7.42 -7.43
N ARG A 125 -23.04 6.48 -7.89
CA ARG A 125 -24.08 6.75 -8.88
C ARG A 125 -25.12 7.75 -8.37
N ARG A 126 -25.63 7.53 -7.16
CA ARG A 126 -26.61 8.42 -6.53
C ARG A 126 -26.07 9.83 -6.32
N LEU A 127 -24.80 9.97 -5.93
CA LEU A 127 -24.18 11.29 -5.81
C LEU A 127 -24.04 11.96 -7.18
N TRP A 128 -23.63 11.20 -8.20
CA TRP A 128 -23.47 11.72 -9.55
C TRP A 128 -24.79 12.23 -10.15
N GLU A 129 -25.88 11.49 -9.96
CA GLU A 129 -27.22 11.94 -10.38
C GLU A 129 -27.59 13.28 -9.74
N LYS A 130 -27.41 13.43 -8.41
CA LYS A 130 -27.68 14.70 -7.73
C LYS A 130 -26.82 15.86 -8.23
N ILE A 131 -25.53 15.61 -8.47
CA ILE A 131 -24.63 16.63 -9.02
C ILE A 131 -25.09 17.03 -10.41
N LYS A 132 -25.49 16.08 -11.24
CA LYS A 132 -25.97 16.32 -12.60
C LYS A 132 -27.26 17.16 -12.58
N ASP A 133 -28.23 16.81 -11.76
CA ASP A 133 -29.48 17.57 -11.60
C ASP A 133 -29.20 19.02 -11.16
N THR A 134 -28.27 19.20 -10.22
CA THR A 134 -27.86 20.53 -9.74
C THR A 134 -27.13 21.32 -10.82
N GLN A 135 -26.31 20.66 -11.65
CA GLN A 135 -25.62 21.31 -12.77
C GLN A 135 -26.58 21.68 -13.89
N GLU A 136 -27.56 20.84 -14.21
CA GLU A 136 -28.60 21.12 -15.21
C GLU A 136 -29.48 22.29 -14.77
N ALA A 137 -29.87 22.34 -13.49
CA ALA A 137 -30.63 23.46 -12.93
C ALA A 137 -29.87 24.80 -12.95
N ASN A 138 -28.54 24.77 -12.80
CA ASN A 138 -27.69 25.96 -12.83
C ASN A 138 -27.21 26.33 -14.23
N LYS A 139 -27.52 25.52 -15.25
CA LYS A 139 -27.10 25.79 -16.61
C LYS A 139 -28.03 26.87 -17.19
N TRP A 140 -27.47 28.06 -17.37
CA TRP A 140 -28.18 29.19 -18.00
C TRP A 140 -28.83 28.75 -19.31
N ASN A 141 -30.12 29.05 -19.44
CA ASN A 141 -30.93 28.68 -20.58
C ASN A 141 -31.29 29.93 -21.39
N SER A 142 -30.66 30.13 -22.56
CA SER A 142 -30.93 31.28 -23.43
C SER A 142 -32.41 31.48 -23.73
N ASP A 143 -33.17 30.39 -23.91
CA ASP A 143 -34.59 30.50 -24.25
C ASP A 143 -35.47 30.98 -23.08
N LEU A 144 -34.99 30.88 -21.83
CA LEU A 144 -35.74 31.24 -20.61
C LEU A 144 -35.16 32.43 -19.85
N ASP A 145 -33.84 32.58 -19.87
CA ASP A 145 -33.07 33.51 -19.04
C ASP A 145 -32.51 34.72 -19.84
N GLU A 146 -32.78 34.80 -21.15
CA GLU A 146 -32.42 35.95 -21.98
C GLU A 146 -33.44 37.08 -21.77
N GLU A 147 -33.09 38.04 -20.92
CA GLU A 147 -33.83 39.28 -20.77
C GLU A 147 -33.59 40.15 -22.00
N PHE A 148 -34.64 40.38 -22.80
CA PHE A 148 -34.61 41.36 -23.86
C PHE A 148 -34.81 42.75 -23.25
N GLU A 149 -33.85 43.64 -23.41
CA GLU A 149 -34.02 45.06 -23.07
C GLU A 149 -35.22 45.61 -23.85
N ASP A 150 -36.25 46.06 -23.13
CA ASP A 150 -37.37 46.77 -23.73
C ASP A 150 -36.95 48.21 -24.07
N GLU A 151 -37.55 48.78 -25.12
CA GLU A 151 -37.25 50.15 -25.55
C GLU A 151 -37.73 51.22 -24.54
N GLU A 152 -38.45 50.80 -23.49
CA GLU A 152 -38.97 51.66 -22.42
C GLU A 152 -37.95 51.72 -21.26
N GLY A 153 -36.78 52.27 -21.56
CA GLY A 153 -35.78 52.61 -20.55
C GLY A 153 -36.34 53.59 -19.51
N ASN A 154 -36.72 53.08 -18.33
CA ASN A 154 -37.08 53.84 -17.13
C ASN A 154 -35.91 53.89 -16.15
#